data_AF-A0A1Q7DV09-F1
#
_entry.id   AF-A0A1Q7DV09-F1
#
_cell.length_a   1.000
_cell.length_b   1.000
_cell.length_c   1.000
_cell.angle_alpha   90.00
_cell.angle_beta   90.00
_cell.angle_gamma   90.00
#
_symmetry.space_group_name_H-M   'P 1'
#
loop_
_entity.id
_entity.type
_entity.pdbx_description
1 polymer ?
#
loop_
_entity_poly.entity_id
_entity_poly.type
_entity_poly.pdbx_seq_one_letter_code
_entity_poly.pdbx_strand_id
1 'polypeptide(L)'
;MQAGVKIAFGTDAGVYPHGWNAKQFAHMVRWGLTPMQAIQAATVNAADLLGWADRVGAVEPGKFADVIAVAGDPVEDVTVLEHVRFVMKGGAVVKDSLTTGATRAR
;
A
#
# COMPACT_ATOMS: atom_id res chain seq x y z
N MET A 1 -19.00 -4.97 3.70
CA MET A 1 -19.62 -3.74 3.12
C MET A 1 -20.78 -4.14 2.19
N GLN A 2 -21.99 -3.61 2.38
CA GLN A 2 -23.18 -4.08 1.62
C GLN A 2 -23.80 -3.03 0.69
N ALA A 3 -23.50 -1.73 0.87
CA ALA A 3 -24.14 -0.65 0.12
C ALA A 3 -23.43 -0.25 -1.20
N GLY A 4 -22.33 -0.91 -1.58
CA GLY A 4 -21.63 -0.66 -2.85
C GLY A 4 -20.88 0.68 -2.96
N VAL A 5 -20.72 1.41 -1.85
CA VAL A 5 -20.01 2.70 -1.84
C VAL A 5 -18.52 2.53 -2.15
N LYS A 6 -17.97 3.40 -2.99
CA LYS A 6 -16.52 3.44 -3.27
C LYS A 6 -15.78 4.01 -2.06
N ILE A 7 -14.75 3.29 -1.60
CA ILE A 7 -14.00 3.63 -0.37
C ILE A 7 -12.56 3.95 -0.72
N ALA A 8 -12.05 5.05 -0.18
CA ALA A 8 -10.64 5.40 -0.17
C ALA A 8 -10.04 5.20 1.23
N PHE A 9 -8.73 4.95 1.29
CA PHE A 9 -7.99 4.72 2.53
C PHE A 9 -7.62 6.03 3.20
N GLY A 10 -8.19 6.30 4.37
CA GLY A 10 -7.87 7.44 5.22
C GLY A 10 -7.73 6.97 6.67
N THR A 11 -6.67 7.41 7.33
CA THR A 11 -6.32 6.90 8.66
C THR A 11 -6.42 7.94 9.77
N ASP A 12 -6.37 9.23 9.45
CA ASP A 12 -6.25 10.32 10.42
C ASP A 12 -4.95 10.26 11.25
N ALA A 13 -3.85 9.82 10.61
CA ALA A 13 -2.52 9.84 11.22
C ALA A 13 -2.13 11.27 11.62
N GLY A 14 -1.62 11.41 12.85
CA GLY A 14 -1.56 12.68 13.57
C GLY A 14 -2.34 12.60 14.89
N VAL A 15 -3.45 11.84 14.91
CA VAL A 15 -4.15 11.45 16.15
C VAL A 15 -3.43 10.28 16.84
N TYR A 16 -2.82 9.38 16.05
CA TYR A 16 -1.91 8.33 16.52
C TYR A 16 -0.54 8.46 15.83
N PRO A 17 0.50 7.73 16.28
CA PRO A 17 1.86 7.87 15.73
C PRO A 17 1.94 7.67 14.22
N HIS A 18 2.59 8.63 13.53
CA HIS A 18 2.92 8.46 12.12
C HIS A 18 3.78 7.21 11.89
N GLY A 19 3.54 6.54 10.76
CA GLY A 19 4.17 5.26 10.41
C GLY A 19 3.31 4.05 10.73
N TRP A 20 2.27 4.18 11.55
CA TRP A 20 1.32 3.10 11.84
C TRP A 20 0.14 3.02 10.86
N ASN A 21 0.21 3.79 9.75
CA ASN A 21 -0.88 3.90 8.77
C ASN A 21 -1.39 2.56 8.25
N ALA A 22 -0.48 1.61 8.00
CA ALA A 22 -0.82 0.30 7.45
C ALA A 22 -1.68 -0.56 8.38
N LYS A 23 -1.72 -0.27 9.69
CA LYS A 23 -2.60 -0.99 10.64
C LYS A 23 -4.08 -0.88 10.29
N GLN A 24 -4.46 0.18 9.59
CA GLN A 24 -5.83 0.38 9.12
C GLN A 24 -6.28 -0.68 8.11
N PHE A 25 -5.37 -1.33 7.37
CA PHE A 25 -5.73 -2.42 6.45
C PHE A 25 -6.42 -3.57 7.19
N ALA A 26 -5.85 -4.01 8.32
CA ALA A 26 -6.43 -5.07 9.14
C ALA A 26 -7.82 -4.69 9.68
N HIS A 27 -8.01 -3.42 10.06
CA HIS A 27 -9.32 -2.92 10.48
C HIS A 27 -10.35 -2.92 9.35
N MET A 28 -9.96 -2.48 8.14
CA MET A 28 -10.86 -2.50 6.98
C MET A 28 -11.31 -3.91 6.61
N VAL A 29 -10.39 -4.89 6.66
CA VAL A 29 -10.74 -6.30 6.44
C VAL A 29 -11.65 -6.82 7.55
N ARG A 30 -11.35 -6.51 8.82
CA ARG A 30 -12.22 -6.85 9.97
C ARG A 30 -13.63 -6.27 9.83
N TRP A 31 -13.78 -5.12 9.19
CA TRP A 31 -15.08 -4.47 8.93
C TRP A 31 -15.74 -4.92 7.62
N GLY A 32 -15.18 -5.93 6.96
CA GLY A 32 -15.84 -6.65 5.87
C GLY A 32 -15.49 -6.16 4.47
N LEU A 33 -14.29 -5.62 4.27
CA LEU A 33 -13.64 -5.60 2.95
C LEU A 33 -12.84 -6.90 2.76
N THR A 34 -12.68 -7.32 1.51
CA THR A 34 -11.62 -8.29 1.20
C THR A 34 -10.23 -7.62 1.29
N PRO A 35 -9.14 -8.37 1.49
CA PRO A 35 -7.79 -7.81 1.45
C PRO A 35 -7.49 -7.03 0.17
N MET A 36 -7.91 -7.56 -0.99
CA MET A 36 -7.79 -6.87 -2.27
C MET A 36 -8.57 -5.54 -2.31
N GLN A 37 -9.81 -5.51 -1.78
CA GLN A 37 -10.58 -4.26 -1.70
C GLN A 37 -9.90 -3.23 -0.79
N ALA A 38 -9.28 -3.66 0.31
CA ALA A 38 -8.55 -2.77 1.20
C ALA A 38 -7.30 -2.18 0.50
N ILE A 39 -6.56 -2.99 -0.26
CA ILE A 39 -5.42 -2.54 -1.08
C ILE A 39 -5.89 -1.55 -2.15
N GLN A 40 -6.98 -1.85 -2.85
CA GLN A 40 -7.59 -0.97 -3.85
C GLN A 40 -8.04 0.37 -3.25
N ALA A 41 -8.57 0.36 -2.02
CA ALA A 41 -8.93 1.57 -1.30
C ALA A 41 -7.71 2.51 -1.10
N ALA A 42 -6.52 1.94 -0.88
CA ALA A 42 -5.27 2.69 -0.69
C ALA A 42 -4.50 2.98 -1.98
N THR A 43 -4.98 2.51 -3.12
CA THR A 43 -4.28 2.62 -4.42
C THR A 43 -5.21 3.23 -5.46
N VAL A 44 -5.89 2.41 -6.28
CA VAL A 44 -6.72 2.87 -7.40
C VAL A 44 -7.87 3.79 -6.97
N ASN A 45 -8.52 3.53 -5.83
CA ASN A 45 -9.62 4.37 -5.35
C ASN A 45 -9.11 5.69 -4.77
N ALA A 46 -7.97 5.68 -4.08
CA ALA A 46 -7.34 6.89 -3.57
C ALA A 46 -6.83 7.77 -4.73
N ALA A 47 -6.21 7.18 -5.74
CA ALA A 47 -5.78 7.90 -6.93
C ALA A 47 -6.95 8.55 -7.69
N ASP A 48 -8.07 7.83 -7.83
CA ASP A 48 -9.28 8.38 -8.41
C ASP A 48 -9.87 9.53 -7.58
N LEU A 49 -9.96 9.36 -6.25
CA LEU A 49 -10.45 10.41 -5.35
C LEU A 49 -9.59 11.69 -5.44
N LEU A 50 -8.28 11.55 -5.64
CA LEU A 50 -7.34 12.68 -5.78
C LEU A 50 -7.31 13.26 -7.20
N GLY A 51 -8.01 12.66 -8.18
CA GLY A 51 -7.97 13.06 -9.58
C GLY A 51 -6.63 12.74 -10.28
N TRP A 52 -5.89 11.74 -9.79
CA TRP A 52 -4.54 11.35 -10.24
C TRP A 52 -4.50 9.91 -10.78
N ALA A 53 -5.64 9.35 -11.19
CA ALA A 53 -5.74 7.99 -11.71
C ALA A 53 -4.87 7.75 -12.97
N ASP A 54 -4.52 8.80 -13.70
CA ASP A 54 -3.60 8.82 -14.84
C ASP A 54 -2.12 8.82 -14.43
N ARG A 55 -1.80 9.07 -13.15
CA ARG A 55 -0.42 9.28 -12.66
C ARG A 55 0.06 8.21 -11.68
N VAL A 56 -0.82 7.72 -10.80
CA VAL A 56 -0.47 6.82 -9.68
C VAL A 56 -1.57 5.78 -9.42
N GLY A 57 -1.35 4.91 -8.43
CA GLY A 57 -2.37 3.98 -7.93
C GLY A 57 -2.42 2.63 -8.65
N ALA A 58 -1.69 2.45 -9.75
CA ALA A 58 -1.51 1.15 -10.41
C ALA A 58 -0.12 1.04 -11.02
N VAL A 59 0.39 -0.20 -11.15
CA VAL A 59 1.65 -0.50 -11.83
C VAL A 59 1.35 -0.69 -13.32
N GLU A 60 1.38 0.40 -14.07
CA GLU A 60 1.05 0.44 -15.50
C GLU A 60 2.00 1.39 -16.26
N PRO A 61 2.27 1.16 -17.56
CA PRO A 61 3.09 2.08 -18.35
C PRO A 61 2.54 3.52 -18.34
N GLY A 62 3.44 4.49 -18.19
CA GLY A 62 3.10 5.92 -18.16
C GLY A 62 2.81 6.49 -16.77
N LYS A 63 2.58 5.65 -15.75
CA LYS A 63 2.43 6.08 -14.35
C LYS A 63 3.80 6.24 -13.67
N PHE A 64 3.82 6.98 -12.56
CA PHE A 64 5.03 7.08 -11.74
C PHE A 64 5.47 5.70 -11.24
N ALA A 65 6.78 5.50 -11.18
CA ALA A 65 7.39 4.32 -10.56
C ALA A 65 7.33 4.43 -9.03
N ASP A 66 6.12 4.37 -8.49
CA ASP A 66 5.79 4.33 -7.07
C ASP A 66 5.39 2.90 -6.69
N VAL A 67 6.31 2.17 -6.06
CA VAL A 67 6.16 0.74 -5.80
C VAL A 67 6.62 0.40 -4.39
N ILE A 68 5.88 -0.47 -3.71
CA ILE A 68 6.31 -1.10 -2.46
C ILE A 68 6.42 -2.61 -2.63
N ALA A 69 7.26 -3.25 -1.80
CA ALA A 69 7.28 -4.71 -1.70
C ALA A 69 7.26 -5.17 -0.24
N VAL A 70 6.54 -6.25 0.00
CA VAL A 70 6.37 -6.94 1.30
C VAL A 70 6.81 -8.39 1.16
N ALA A 71 7.11 -9.04 2.28
CA ALA A 71 7.31 -10.48 2.30
C ALA A 71 5.96 -11.18 2.58
N GLY A 72 5.61 -12.19 1.79
CA GLY A 72 4.33 -12.88 1.86
C GLY A 72 3.29 -12.35 0.87
N ASP A 73 2.08 -12.90 0.94
CA ASP A 73 0.96 -12.54 0.06
C ASP A 73 -0.03 -11.62 0.80
N PRO A 74 -0.14 -10.33 0.41
CA PRO A 74 -1.05 -9.39 1.07
C PRO A 74 -2.54 -9.62 0.76
N VAL A 75 -2.87 -10.48 -0.20
CA VAL A 75 -4.25 -10.87 -0.50
C VAL A 75 -4.71 -12.00 0.42
N GLU A 76 -3.78 -12.82 0.92
CA GLU A 76 -4.03 -13.85 1.92
C GLU A 76 -3.92 -13.28 3.36
N ASP A 77 -2.91 -12.45 3.63
CA ASP A 77 -2.71 -11.79 4.92
C ASP A 77 -2.36 -10.30 4.73
N VAL A 78 -3.36 -9.44 4.93
CA VAL A 78 -3.19 -7.99 4.74
C VAL A 78 -2.22 -7.35 5.74
N THR A 79 -1.91 -8.00 6.86
CA THR A 79 -1.04 -7.44 7.92
C THR A 79 0.43 -7.38 7.50
N VAL A 80 0.82 -8.10 6.46
CA VAL A 80 2.18 -8.01 5.88
C VAL A 80 2.48 -6.60 5.35
N LEU A 81 1.46 -5.80 5.03
CA LEU A 81 1.60 -4.39 4.63
C LEU A 81 2.11 -3.49 5.77
N GLU A 82 2.07 -3.95 7.02
CA GLU A 82 2.74 -3.26 8.13
C GLU A 82 4.28 -3.42 8.09
N HIS A 83 4.78 -4.39 7.31
CA HIS A 83 6.17 -4.81 7.26
C HIS A 83 6.80 -4.64 5.87
N VAL A 84 6.58 -3.48 5.24
CA VAL A 84 7.13 -3.14 3.93
C VAL A 84 8.66 -3.20 3.95
N ARG A 85 9.26 -3.97 3.03
CA ARG A 85 10.72 -4.16 2.91
C ARG A 85 11.36 -3.30 1.82
N PHE A 86 10.57 -2.89 0.84
CA PHE A 86 11.04 -2.06 -0.27
C PHE A 86 10.07 -0.91 -0.52
N VAL A 87 10.60 0.27 -0.78
CA VAL A 87 9.84 1.46 -1.19
C VAL A 87 10.62 2.17 -2.30
N MET A 88 9.96 2.38 -3.43
CA MET A 88 10.40 3.25 -4.51
C MET A 88 9.36 4.35 -4.72
N LYS A 89 9.82 5.58 -4.96
CA LYS A 89 8.99 6.74 -5.26
C LYS A 89 9.58 7.50 -6.43
N GLY A 90 8.82 7.69 -7.51
CA GLY A 90 9.23 8.38 -8.72
C GLY A 90 10.47 7.75 -9.35
N GLY A 91 10.67 6.44 -9.19
CA GLY A 91 11.86 5.72 -9.66
C GLY A 91 13.06 5.75 -8.70
N ALA A 92 13.03 6.57 -7.64
CA ALA A 92 14.07 6.60 -6.63
C ALA A 92 13.77 5.61 -5.50
N VAL A 93 14.74 4.76 -5.15
CA VAL A 93 14.63 3.83 -4.02
C VAL A 93 14.76 4.60 -2.70
N VAL A 94 13.71 4.53 -1.88
CA VAL A 94 13.62 5.18 -0.56
C VAL A 94 13.96 4.20 0.57
N LYS A 95 13.60 2.93 0.40
CA LYS A 95 13.91 1.84 1.35
C LYS A 95 14.22 0.58 0.56
N ASP A 96 15.28 -0.12 0.93
CA ASP A 96 15.56 -1.48 0.46
C ASP A 96 16.18 -2.31 1.59
N SER A 97 15.40 -3.28 2.07
CA SER A 97 15.84 -4.31 3.01
C SER A 97 15.57 -5.71 2.46
N LEU A 98 15.53 -5.86 1.13
CA LEU A 98 15.36 -7.17 0.48
C LEU A 98 16.67 -7.98 0.50
N THR A 99 17.83 -7.30 0.56
CA THR A 99 19.14 -7.94 0.37
C THR A 99 19.92 -8.24 1.65
N THR A 100 19.33 -8.16 2.85
CA THR A 100 20.07 -8.36 4.12
C THR A 100 20.55 -9.81 4.37
N GLY A 101 20.47 -10.71 3.38
CA GLY A 101 21.01 -12.07 3.42
C GLY A 101 22.03 -12.42 2.31
N ALA A 102 22.31 -11.50 1.37
CA ALA A 102 23.29 -11.74 0.30
C ALA A 102 24.46 -10.79 0.47
N THR A 103 25.60 -11.34 0.88
CA THR A 103 26.92 -10.72 0.95
C THR A 103 27.11 -9.74 -0.21
N ARG A 104 27.27 -8.45 0.09
CA ARG A 104 27.87 -7.50 -0.86
C ARG A 104 29.35 -7.85 -1.00
N ALA A 105 29.66 -8.83 -1.85
CA ALA A 105 31.00 -8.97 -2.39
C ALA A 105 31.22 -7.79 -3.33
N ARG A 106 32.14 -6.90 -2.93
CA ARG A 106 32.82 -5.98 -3.84
C ARG A 106 34.10 -6.64 -4.29
#